data_AF-A0A7V9M3C8-F1
#
_entry.id   AF-A0A7V9M3C8-F1
#
_cell.length_a   1.000
_cell.length_b   1.000
_cell.length_c   1.000
_cell.angle_alpha   90.00
_cell.angle_beta   90.00
_cell.angle_gamma   90.00
#
_symmetry.space_group_name_H-M   'P 1'
#
loop_
_entity.id
_entity.type
_entity.pdbx_description
1 polymer ?
#
loop_
_entity_poly.entity_id
_entity_poly.type
_entity_poly.pdbx_seq_one_letter_code
_entity_poly.pdbx_strand_id
1 'polypeptide(L)'
;MSIEPIIAFFLLWDLRKILRTTSPLPEWDKNIKLAMYAVAALFIIETFLPVEAVTMWIWHLLLFAIIGIIYFNSAFFTARTIMLAVLPFVLLSLFADIFKLLLGNRYKVIDNYLDVATVFSIIWMVAMLIISRKQQKALQKERLKTHEEEEQKMMMAERKAELEKIVAERTAELTQQKEELEKALVELKTTQAQLIQQEKLA
;
A
#
# COMPACT_ATOMS: atom_id res chain seq x y z
N MET A 1 -33.26 -11.46 11.88
CA MET A 1 -31.88 -11.31 12.39
C MET A 1 -31.14 -10.38 11.46
N SER A 2 -30.72 -9.25 12.01
CA SER A 2 -30.08 -8.16 11.33
C SER A 2 -28.61 -8.55 11.01
N ILE A 3 -28.09 -8.23 9.81
CA ILE A 3 -26.76 -8.66 9.33
C ILE A 3 -25.64 -7.68 9.76
N GLU A 4 -26.02 -6.52 10.28
CA GLU A 4 -25.18 -5.43 10.75
C GLU A 4 -24.14 -5.86 11.80
N PRO A 5 -24.45 -6.72 12.80
CA PRO A 5 -23.46 -7.18 13.79
C PRO A 5 -22.29 -7.93 13.14
N ILE A 6 -22.62 -8.77 12.14
CA ILE A 6 -21.65 -9.58 11.40
C ILE A 6 -20.77 -8.65 10.57
N ILE A 7 -21.35 -7.66 9.90
CA ILE A 7 -20.63 -6.67 9.10
C ILE A 7 -19.72 -5.82 10.00
N ALA A 8 -20.21 -5.33 11.14
CA ALA A 8 -19.42 -4.56 12.09
C ALA A 8 -18.22 -5.35 12.60
N PHE A 9 -18.43 -6.62 12.96
CA PHE A 9 -17.35 -7.51 13.38
C PHE A 9 -16.32 -7.74 12.27
N PHE A 10 -16.79 -8.02 11.04
CA PHE A 10 -15.92 -8.24 9.89
C PHE A 10 -15.10 -6.99 9.54
N LEU A 11 -15.71 -5.80 9.60
CA LEU A 11 -15.03 -4.53 9.39
C LEU A 11 -13.90 -4.30 10.41
N LEU A 12 -14.16 -4.54 11.70
CA LEU A 12 -13.13 -4.41 12.74
C LEU A 12 -12.01 -5.44 12.58
N TRP A 13 -12.36 -6.67 12.17
CA TRP A 13 -11.39 -7.72 11.91
C TRP A 13 -10.46 -7.36 10.73
N ASP A 14 -11.01 -6.92 9.60
CA ASP A 14 -10.25 -6.48 8.44
C ASP A 14 -9.40 -5.24 8.77
N LEU A 15 -9.96 -4.28 9.51
CA LEU A 15 -9.25 -3.09 9.98
C LEU A 15 -8.01 -3.45 10.80
N ARG A 16 -8.17 -4.37 11.76
CA ARG A 16 -7.06 -4.86 12.60
C ARG A 16 -5.99 -5.56 11.77
N LYS A 17 -6.40 -6.36 10.77
CA LYS A 17 -5.47 -7.05 9.87
C LYS A 17 -4.64 -6.05 9.07
N ILE A 18 -5.25 -5.01 8.54
CA ILE A 18 -4.59 -3.98 7.73
C ILE A 18 -3.59 -3.18 8.57
N LEU A 19 -3.99 -2.71 9.76
CA LEU A 19 -3.10 -2.01 10.68
C LEU A 19 -1.82 -2.79 10.94
N ARG A 20 -1.95 -4.08 11.28
CA ARG A 20 -0.80 -4.95 11.58
C ARG A 20 0.17 -5.08 10.40
N THR A 21 -0.34 -5.01 9.18
CA THR A 21 0.48 -5.15 7.97
C THR A 21 1.07 -3.84 7.44
N THR A 22 0.40 -2.70 7.65
CA THR A 22 0.77 -1.44 6.99
C THR A 22 1.43 -0.44 7.92
N SER A 23 1.01 -0.38 9.19
CA SER A 23 1.59 0.51 10.20
C SER A 23 1.26 -0.05 11.58
N PRO A 24 2.18 -0.83 12.20
CA PRO A 24 1.93 -1.40 13.50
C PRO A 24 1.89 -0.28 14.55
N LEU A 25 0.70 0.27 14.79
CA LEU A 25 0.41 1.24 15.84
C LEU A 25 -0.17 0.46 17.04
N PRO A 26 0.60 0.23 18.12
CA PRO A 26 0.18 -0.61 19.24
C PRO A 26 -1.07 -0.10 19.94
N GLU A 27 -1.25 1.22 19.99
CA GLU A 27 -2.38 1.89 20.64
C GLU A 27 -3.72 1.51 19.99
N TRP A 28 -3.76 1.44 18.66
CA TRP A 28 -4.98 1.10 17.91
C TRP A 28 -5.31 -0.39 17.93
N ASP A 29 -4.33 -1.29 18.03
CA ASP A 29 -4.61 -2.74 18.16
C ASP A 29 -5.37 -3.04 19.47
N LYS A 30 -5.09 -2.30 20.55
CA LYS A 30 -5.83 -2.42 21.81
C LYS A 30 -7.26 -1.90 21.67
N ASN A 31 -7.43 -0.70 21.12
CA ASN A 31 -8.75 -0.08 20.95
C ASN A 31 -9.66 -0.92 20.03
N ILE A 32 -9.11 -1.46 18.94
CA ILE A 32 -9.89 -2.30 18.02
C ILE A 32 -10.25 -3.65 18.64
N LYS A 33 -9.34 -4.29 19.40
CA LYS A 33 -9.70 -5.50 20.17
C LYS A 33 -10.83 -5.22 21.16
N LEU A 34 -10.75 -4.11 21.90
CA LEU A 34 -11.80 -3.71 22.82
C LEU A 34 -13.13 -3.50 22.08
N ALA A 35 -13.11 -2.83 20.92
CA ALA A 35 -14.28 -2.65 20.09
C ALA A 35 -14.84 -3.99 19.57
N MET A 36 -13.99 -4.95 19.18
CA MET A 36 -14.42 -6.29 18.76
C MET A 36 -15.12 -7.04 19.91
N TYR A 37 -14.58 -6.97 21.13
CA TYR A 37 -15.24 -7.55 22.30
C TYR A 37 -16.55 -6.86 22.63
N ALA A 38 -16.61 -5.52 22.50
CA ALA A 38 -17.83 -4.76 22.70
C ALA A 38 -18.93 -5.16 21.69
N VAL A 39 -18.58 -5.29 20.40
CA VAL A 39 -19.49 -5.78 19.35
C VAL A 39 -19.98 -7.19 19.64
N ALA A 40 -19.08 -8.11 20.03
CA ALA A 40 -19.46 -9.47 20.38
C ALA A 40 -20.37 -9.53 21.62
N ALA A 41 -20.07 -8.75 22.66
CA ALA A 41 -20.90 -8.65 23.85
C ALA A 41 -22.29 -8.08 23.52
N LEU A 42 -22.36 -7.03 22.71
CA LEU A 42 -23.62 -6.42 22.30
C LEU A 42 -24.49 -7.39 21.50
N PHE A 43 -23.88 -8.17 20.60
CA PHE A 43 -24.58 -9.23 19.85
C PHE A 43 -25.14 -10.33 20.77
N ILE A 44 -24.39 -10.74 21.80
CA ILE A 44 -24.87 -11.71 22.79
C ILE A 44 -26.05 -11.11 23.57
N ILE A 45 -25.92 -9.87 24.06
CA ILE A 45 -26.97 -9.17 24.82
C ILE A 45 -28.25 -9.06 24.01
N GLU A 46 -28.17 -8.68 22.73
CA GLU A 46 -29.31 -8.60 21.81
C GLU A 46 -30.00 -9.96 21.62
N THR A 47 -29.24 -11.06 21.62
CA THR A 47 -29.80 -12.41 21.50
C THR A 47 -30.66 -12.79 22.71
N PHE A 48 -30.34 -12.25 23.90
CA PHE A 48 -31.05 -12.56 25.15
C PHE A 48 -32.12 -11.54 25.54
N LEU A 49 -32.04 -10.29 25.04
CA LEU A 49 -32.97 -9.21 25.36
C LEU A 49 -33.78 -8.82 24.10
N PRO A 50 -35.12 -8.91 24.13
CA PRO A 50 -35.97 -8.59 22.98
C PRO A 50 -36.16 -7.06 22.84
N VAL A 51 -35.08 -6.32 22.59
CA VAL A 51 -35.08 -4.84 22.44
C VAL A 51 -34.70 -4.43 21.01
N GLU A 52 -35.28 -5.12 20.03
CA GLU A 52 -34.92 -5.04 18.60
C GLU A 52 -34.91 -3.60 18.05
N ALA A 53 -35.87 -2.76 18.48
CA ALA A 53 -35.95 -1.38 17.99
C ALA A 53 -34.77 -0.51 18.45
N VAL A 54 -34.30 -0.69 19.69
CA VAL A 54 -33.20 0.12 20.24
C VAL A 54 -31.85 -0.41 19.74
N THR A 55 -31.69 -1.74 19.68
CA THR A 55 -30.44 -2.35 19.22
C THR A 55 -30.15 -2.04 17.76
N MET A 56 -31.17 -1.98 16.91
CA MET A 56 -31.04 -1.57 15.49
C MET A 56 -30.36 -0.20 15.34
N TRP A 57 -30.81 0.82 16.07
CA TRP A 57 -30.20 2.16 16.01
C TRP A 57 -28.79 2.20 16.59
N ILE A 58 -28.51 1.38 17.61
CA ILE A 58 -27.17 1.25 18.17
C ILE A 58 -26.21 0.69 17.12
N TRP A 59 -26.63 -0.31 16.34
CA TRP A 59 -25.81 -0.90 15.28
C TRP A 59 -25.47 0.10 14.17
N HIS A 60 -26.46 0.88 13.71
CA HIS A 60 -26.22 1.95 12.74
C HIS A 60 -25.22 2.97 13.27
N LEU A 61 -25.43 3.47 14.49
CA LEU A 61 -24.54 4.43 15.13
C LEU A 61 -23.11 3.88 15.24
N LEU A 62 -22.97 2.61 15.62
CA LEU A 62 -21.68 1.93 15.74
C LEU A 62 -20.98 1.80 14.39
N LEU A 63 -21.69 1.41 13.32
CA LEU A 63 -21.14 1.31 11.97
C LEU A 63 -20.67 2.68 11.46
N PHE A 64 -21.49 3.73 11.64
CA PHE A 64 -21.10 5.09 11.28
C PHE A 64 -19.91 5.59 12.10
N ALA A 65 -19.84 5.27 13.40
CA ALA A 65 -18.70 5.62 14.24
C ALA A 65 -17.41 4.96 13.74
N ILE A 66 -17.45 3.67 13.38
CA ILE A 66 -16.30 2.95 12.80
C ILE A 66 -15.86 3.63 11.49
N ILE A 67 -16.79 3.86 10.58
CA ILE A 67 -16.52 4.50 9.28
C ILE A 67 -15.93 5.90 9.49
N GLY A 68 -16.50 6.69 10.40
CA GLY A 68 -16.04 8.02 10.74
C GLY A 68 -14.61 8.02 11.30
N ILE A 69 -14.33 7.17 12.28
CA ILE A 69 -12.99 7.03 12.86
C ILE A 69 -11.95 6.72 11.77
N ILE A 70 -12.27 5.83 10.82
CA ILE A 70 -11.38 5.45 9.72
C ILE A 70 -11.18 6.58 8.71
N TYR A 71 -12.22 7.38 8.45
CA TYR A 71 -12.14 8.48 7.50
C TYR A 71 -11.37 9.69 8.06
N PHE A 72 -11.55 10.01 9.34
CA PHE A 72 -10.87 11.15 9.98
C PHE A 72 -9.41 10.87 10.33
N ASN A 73 -9.06 9.62 10.66
CA ASN A 73 -7.68 9.28 11.01
C ASN A 73 -6.85 8.96 9.76
N SER A 74 -5.69 9.60 9.61
CA SER A 74 -4.76 9.36 8.49
C SER A 74 -4.10 7.99 8.55
N ALA A 75 -3.95 7.42 9.75
CA ALA A 75 -3.41 6.07 9.99
C ALA A 75 -4.15 4.96 9.22
N PHE A 76 -5.41 5.20 8.83
CA PHE A 76 -6.27 4.22 8.19
C PHE A 76 -6.54 4.51 6.71
N PHE A 77 -5.71 5.32 6.04
CA PHE A 77 -5.91 5.64 4.62
C PHE A 77 -6.12 4.40 3.75
N THR A 78 -5.37 3.32 3.98
CA THR A 78 -5.50 2.04 3.27
C THR A 78 -6.85 1.35 3.52
N ALA A 79 -7.43 1.51 4.71
CA ALA A 79 -8.73 0.96 5.06
C ALA A 79 -9.91 1.79 4.50
N ARG A 80 -9.69 3.05 4.10
CA ARG A 80 -10.75 3.89 3.50
C ARG A 80 -11.34 3.27 2.24
N THR A 81 -10.53 2.62 1.40
CA THR A 81 -11.01 1.92 0.19
C THR A 81 -11.96 0.78 0.52
N ILE A 82 -11.73 0.08 1.63
CA ILE A 82 -12.61 -0.99 2.11
C ILE A 82 -13.88 -0.42 2.71
N MET A 83 -13.80 0.72 3.42
CA MET A 83 -14.99 1.41 3.91
C MET A 83 -15.90 1.85 2.76
N LEU A 84 -15.33 2.34 1.65
CA LEU A 84 -16.09 2.67 0.44
C LEU A 84 -16.83 1.46 -0.16
N ALA A 85 -16.32 0.24 0.04
CA ALA A 85 -17.00 -0.98 -0.41
C ALA A 85 -18.26 -1.27 0.42
N VAL A 86 -18.24 -0.99 1.71
CA VAL A 86 -19.32 -1.30 2.66
C VAL A 86 -20.33 -0.15 2.79
N LEU A 87 -19.92 1.06 2.41
CA LEU A 87 -20.73 2.28 2.53
C LEU A 87 -22.13 2.20 1.87
N PRO A 88 -22.30 1.66 0.64
CA PRO A 88 -23.62 1.57 0.02
C PRO A 88 -24.60 0.72 0.82
N PHE A 89 -24.12 -0.40 1.39
CA PHE A 89 -24.93 -1.27 2.25
C PHE A 89 -25.38 -0.51 3.51
N VAL A 90 -24.44 0.14 4.20
CA VAL A 90 -24.74 0.86 5.46
C VAL A 90 -25.76 1.98 5.20
N LEU A 91 -25.57 2.75 4.14
CA LEU A 91 -26.53 3.80 3.75
C LEU A 91 -27.91 3.22 3.43
N LEU A 92 -27.98 2.16 2.62
CA LEU A 92 -29.26 1.53 2.27
C LEU A 92 -29.99 0.98 3.50
N SER A 93 -29.27 0.31 4.41
CA SER A 93 -29.86 -0.21 5.65
C SER A 93 -30.44 0.90 6.52
N LEU A 94 -29.69 2.00 6.71
CA LEU A 94 -30.16 3.18 7.45
C LEU A 94 -31.40 3.79 6.79
N PHE A 95 -31.38 3.98 5.47
CA PHE A 95 -32.51 4.57 4.76
C PHE A 95 -33.75 3.67 4.79
N ALA A 96 -33.58 2.35 4.66
CA ALA A 96 -34.69 1.40 4.74
C ALA A 96 -35.42 1.53 6.09
N ASP A 97 -34.66 1.58 7.17
CA ASP A 97 -35.20 1.71 8.53
C ASP A 97 -35.86 3.08 8.77
N ILE A 98 -35.26 4.16 8.27
CA ILE A 98 -35.87 5.50 8.32
C ILE A 98 -37.19 5.51 7.54
N PHE A 99 -37.22 4.94 6.33
CA PHE A 99 -38.43 4.90 5.52
C PHE A 99 -39.51 4.03 6.15
N LYS A 100 -39.15 2.92 6.80
CA LYS A 100 -40.10 2.07 7.53
C LYS A 100 -40.76 2.83 8.68
N LEU A 101 -40.01 3.68 9.39
CA LEU A 101 -40.53 4.55 10.45
C LEU A 101 -41.41 5.69 9.94
N LEU A 102 -41.02 6.34 8.83
CA LEU A 102 -41.73 7.51 8.29
C LEU A 102 -42.98 7.15 7.48
N LEU A 103 -42.93 6.09 6.67
CA LEU A 103 -43.99 5.77 5.71
C LEU A 103 -44.97 4.71 6.22
N GLY A 104 -44.64 4.00 7.30
CA GLY A 104 -45.49 2.99 7.92
C GLY A 104 -46.12 2.06 6.88
N ASN A 105 -47.44 2.16 6.68
CA ASN A 105 -48.18 1.27 5.78
C ASN A 105 -47.92 1.50 4.27
N ARG A 106 -47.37 2.66 3.87
CA ARG A 106 -46.94 2.93 2.47
C ARG A 106 -45.59 2.33 2.13
N TYR A 107 -44.89 1.77 3.12
CA TYR A 107 -43.58 1.13 2.98
C TYR A 107 -43.61 -0.10 2.05
N LYS A 108 -44.72 -0.85 2.00
CA LYS A 108 -44.83 -2.10 1.20
C LYS A 108 -44.49 -1.95 -0.29
N VAL A 109 -44.72 -0.78 -0.87
CA VAL A 109 -44.37 -0.52 -2.28
C VAL A 109 -42.87 -0.32 -2.45
N ILE A 110 -42.21 0.30 -1.46
CA ILE A 110 -40.78 0.63 -1.47
C ILE A 110 -39.94 -0.55 -0.97
N ASP A 111 -40.49 -1.38 -0.08
CA ASP A 111 -39.85 -2.54 0.53
C ASP A 111 -39.25 -3.49 -0.53
N ASN A 112 -40.03 -3.83 -1.57
CA ASN A 112 -39.53 -4.66 -2.67
C ASN A 112 -38.32 -4.05 -3.40
N TYR A 113 -38.29 -2.72 -3.57
CA TYR A 113 -37.15 -2.05 -4.21
C TYR A 113 -35.93 -2.02 -3.28
N LEU A 114 -36.15 -1.84 -1.97
CA LEU A 114 -35.10 -1.87 -0.95
C LEU A 114 -34.51 -3.28 -0.79
N ASP A 115 -35.32 -4.33 -0.86
CA ASP A 115 -34.86 -5.72 -0.84
C ASP A 115 -33.93 -6.01 -2.02
N VAL A 116 -34.34 -5.62 -3.23
CA VAL A 116 -33.50 -5.75 -4.43
C VAL A 116 -32.21 -4.94 -4.27
N ALA A 117 -32.31 -3.68 -3.82
CA ALA A 117 -31.15 -2.82 -3.58
C ALA A 117 -30.20 -3.41 -2.52
N THR A 118 -30.73 -4.06 -1.48
CA THR A 118 -29.95 -4.72 -0.44
C THR A 118 -29.14 -5.87 -1.02
N VAL A 119 -29.75 -6.72 -1.85
CA VAL A 119 -29.03 -7.81 -2.56
C VAL A 119 -27.92 -7.23 -3.45
N PHE A 120 -28.23 -6.20 -4.23
CA PHE A 120 -27.22 -5.52 -5.06
C PHE A 120 -26.09 -4.91 -4.25
N SER A 121 -26.38 -4.33 -3.09
CA SER A 121 -25.36 -3.74 -2.21
C SER A 121 -24.43 -4.79 -1.61
N ILE A 122 -24.92 -6.00 -1.32
CA ILE A 122 -24.09 -7.12 -0.86
C ILE A 122 -23.18 -7.59 -1.99
N ILE A 123 -23.72 -7.75 -3.20
CA ILE A 123 -22.92 -8.12 -4.38
C ILE A 123 -21.84 -7.06 -4.65
N TRP A 124 -22.21 -5.78 -4.61
CA TRP A 124 -21.31 -4.65 -4.76
C TRP A 124 -20.21 -4.68 -3.70
N MET A 125 -20.59 -4.86 -2.42
CA MET A 125 -19.66 -4.93 -1.31
C MET A 125 -18.63 -6.04 -1.53
N VAL A 126 -19.07 -7.26 -1.87
CA VAL A 126 -18.18 -8.40 -2.13
C VAL A 126 -17.25 -8.11 -3.31
N ALA A 127 -17.79 -7.61 -4.43
CA ALA A 127 -17.00 -7.27 -5.61
C ALA A 127 -15.93 -6.21 -5.30
N MET A 128 -16.32 -5.12 -4.62
CA MET A 128 -15.42 -4.04 -4.23
C MET A 128 -14.38 -4.47 -3.21
N LEU A 129 -14.72 -5.37 -2.27
CA LEU A 129 -13.73 -5.96 -1.35
C LEU A 129 -12.66 -6.75 -2.11
N ILE A 130 -13.05 -7.55 -3.10
CA ILE A 130 -12.10 -8.32 -3.93
C ILE A 130 -11.20 -7.36 -4.73
N ILE A 131 -11.79 -6.35 -5.37
CA ILE A 131 -11.06 -5.35 -6.16
C ILE A 131 -10.09 -4.57 -5.27
N SER A 132 -10.56 -4.07 -4.12
CA SER A 132 -9.75 -3.30 -3.18
C SER A 132 -8.55 -4.10 -2.67
N ARG A 133 -8.76 -5.39 -2.32
CA ARG A 133 -7.67 -6.28 -1.89
C ARG A 133 -6.64 -6.52 -3.01
N LYS A 134 -7.08 -6.62 -4.27
CA LYS A 134 -6.17 -6.72 -5.42
C LYS A 134 -5.37 -5.43 -5.63
N GLN A 135 -6.03 -4.27 -5.54
CA GLN A 135 -5.38 -2.96 -5.66
C GLN A 135 -4.33 -2.74 -4.57
N GLN A 136 -4.63 -3.08 -3.31
CA GLN A 136 -3.67 -2.97 -2.21
C GLN A 136 -2.43 -3.85 -2.44
N LYS A 137 -2.60 -5.08 -2.92
CA LYS A 137 -1.47 -5.98 -3.23
C LYS A 137 -0.64 -5.46 -4.41
N ALA A 138 -1.28 -4.90 -5.44
CA ALA A 138 -0.58 -4.32 -6.58
C ALA A 138 0.28 -3.12 -6.13
N LEU A 139 -0.28 -2.23 -5.32
CA LEU A 139 0.44 -1.07 -4.77
C LEU A 139 1.62 -1.48 -3.88
N GLN A 140 1.47 -2.53 -3.07
CA GLN A 140 2.58 -3.05 -2.27
C GLN A 140 3.72 -3.61 -3.12
N LYS A 141 3.39 -4.33 -4.20
CA LYS A 141 4.41 -4.85 -5.14
C LYS A 141 5.13 -3.73 -5.88
N GLU A 142 4.41 -2.70 -6.30
CA GLU A 142 4.99 -1.53 -6.95
C GLU A 142 5.98 -0.83 -6.02
N ARG A 143 5.59 -0.59 -4.76
CA ARG A 143 6.48 0.01 -3.76
C ARG A 143 7.75 -0.80 -3.52
N LEU A 144 7.63 -2.13 -3.45
CA LEU A 144 8.78 -3.00 -3.28
C LEU A 144 9.73 -2.92 -4.50
N LYS A 145 9.17 -2.96 -5.71
CA LYS A 145 9.93 -2.83 -6.96
C LYS A 145 10.64 -1.48 -7.05
N THR A 146 9.98 -0.39 -6.68
CA THR A 146 10.61 0.94 -6.65
C THR A 146 11.78 0.98 -5.67
N HIS A 147 11.64 0.39 -4.48
CA HIS A 147 12.72 0.33 -3.49
C HIS A 147 13.92 -0.49 -4.00
N GLU A 148 13.66 -1.67 -4.59
CA GLU A 148 14.71 -2.50 -5.19
C GLU A 148 15.43 -1.78 -6.34
N GLU A 149 14.70 -1.05 -7.19
CA GLU A 149 15.29 -0.26 -8.27
C GLU A 149 16.13 0.92 -7.74
N GLU A 150 15.73 1.56 -6.65
CA GLU A 150 16.50 2.63 -5.99
C GLU A 150 17.82 2.08 -5.41
N GLU A 151 17.78 0.96 -4.68
CA GLU A 151 18.97 0.30 -4.15
C GLU A 151 19.93 -0.13 -5.26
N GLN A 152 19.41 -0.71 -6.34
CA GLN A 152 20.21 -1.09 -7.49
C GLN A 152 20.86 0.10 -8.18
N LYS A 153 20.14 1.22 -8.31
CA LYS A 153 20.71 2.47 -8.87
C LYS A 153 21.83 3.01 -8.00
N MET A 154 21.70 2.97 -6.68
CA MET A 154 22.75 3.39 -5.76
C MET A 154 24.01 2.54 -5.92
N MET A 155 23.86 1.20 -5.91
CA MET A 155 24.99 0.29 -6.12
C MET A 155 25.65 0.48 -7.50
N MET A 156 24.86 0.64 -8.55
CA MET A 156 25.39 0.88 -9.90
C MET A 156 26.15 2.21 -9.98
N ALA A 157 25.66 3.26 -9.31
CA ALA A 157 26.34 4.56 -9.28
C ALA A 157 27.70 4.46 -8.55
N GLU A 158 27.76 3.75 -7.43
CA GLU A 158 29.01 3.51 -6.70
C GLU A 158 30.01 2.72 -7.54
N ARG A 159 29.58 1.61 -8.16
CA ARG A 159 30.41 0.81 -9.07
C ARG A 159 30.91 1.61 -10.26
N LYS A 160 30.06 2.48 -10.82
CA LYS A 160 30.44 3.35 -11.92
C LYS A 160 31.53 4.34 -11.50
N ALA A 161 31.40 4.96 -10.32
CA ALA A 161 32.41 5.88 -9.81
C ALA A 161 33.76 5.16 -9.57
N GLU A 162 33.73 3.94 -9.02
CA GLU A 162 34.93 3.10 -8.84
C GLU A 162 35.60 2.79 -10.19
N LEU A 163 34.81 2.38 -11.19
CA LEU A 163 35.30 2.09 -12.53
C LEU A 163 35.88 3.32 -13.22
N GLU A 164 35.24 4.48 -13.12
CA GLU A 164 35.74 5.74 -13.68
C GLU A 164 37.09 6.12 -13.08
N LYS A 165 37.28 5.89 -11.77
CA LYS A 165 38.57 6.10 -11.11
C LYS A 165 39.66 5.17 -11.66
N ILE A 166 39.38 3.87 -11.77
CA ILE A 166 40.32 2.88 -12.32
C ILE A 166 40.68 3.21 -13.76
N VAL A 167 39.69 3.61 -14.57
CA VAL A 167 39.91 4.00 -15.97
C VAL A 167 40.79 5.23 -16.05
N ALA A 168 40.57 6.24 -15.20
CA ALA A 168 41.42 7.42 -15.15
C ALA A 168 42.86 7.07 -14.74
N GLU A 169 43.04 6.23 -13.71
CA GLU A 169 44.35 5.77 -13.25
C GLU A 169 45.10 5.01 -14.36
N ARG A 170 44.45 4.06 -15.02
CA ARG A 170 45.04 3.28 -16.14
C ARG A 170 45.34 4.13 -17.36
N THR A 171 44.50 5.12 -17.65
CA THR A 171 44.74 6.02 -18.78
C THR A 171 45.94 6.93 -18.53
N ALA A 172 46.12 7.40 -17.29
CA ALA A 172 47.31 8.17 -16.92
C ALA A 172 48.59 7.32 -16.99
N GLU A 173 48.55 6.10 -16.45
CA GLU A 173 49.68 5.15 -16.49
C GLU A 173 50.08 4.81 -17.93
N LEU A 174 49.12 4.48 -18.80
CA LEU A 174 49.40 4.17 -20.21
C LEU A 174 49.94 5.37 -20.98
N THR A 175 49.42 6.57 -20.70
CA THR A 175 49.95 7.81 -21.31
C THR A 175 51.41 8.02 -20.92
N GLN A 176 51.74 7.85 -19.64
CA GLN A 176 53.12 8.00 -19.16
C GLN A 176 54.05 6.96 -19.79
N GLN A 177 53.66 5.69 -19.82
CA GLN A 177 54.44 4.63 -20.46
C GLN A 177 54.68 4.91 -21.95
N LYS A 178 53.67 5.46 -22.65
CA LYS A 178 53.80 5.85 -24.05
C LYS A 178 54.82 6.97 -24.23
N GLU A 179 54.78 8.02 -23.40
CA GLU A 179 55.72 9.14 -23.46
C GLU A 179 57.17 8.68 -23.20
N GLU A 180 57.38 7.80 -22.22
CA GLU A 180 58.70 7.22 -21.94
C GLU A 180 59.22 6.40 -23.13
N LEU A 181 58.35 5.61 -23.77
CA LEU A 181 58.71 4.76 -24.91
C LEU A 181 59.03 5.59 -26.17
N GLU A 182 58.29 6.68 -26.40
CA GLU A 182 58.59 7.64 -27.48
C GLU A 182 59.95 8.32 -27.26
N LYS A 183 60.27 8.69 -26.02
CA LYS A 183 61.59 9.24 -25.66
C LYS A 183 62.72 8.25 -25.94
N ALA A 184 62.58 7.00 -25.50
CA ALA A 184 63.56 5.95 -25.74
C ALA A 184 63.77 5.69 -27.24
N LEU A 185 62.71 5.72 -28.05
CA LEU A 185 62.82 5.59 -29.50
C LEU A 185 63.58 6.75 -30.15
N VAL A 186 63.39 7.98 -29.67
CA VAL A 186 64.14 9.15 -30.15
C VAL A 186 65.62 9.04 -29.78
N GLU A 187 65.94 8.63 -28.56
CA GLU A 187 67.31 8.37 -28.11
C GLU A 187 68.00 7.25 -28.90
N LEU A 188 67.30 6.15 -29.17
CA LEU A 188 67.83 5.06 -30.00
C LEU A 188 68.10 5.51 -31.44
N LYS A 189 67.18 6.26 -32.05
CA LYS A 189 67.38 6.81 -33.40
C LYS A 189 68.56 7.77 -33.47
N THR A 190 68.73 8.64 -32.47
CA THR A 190 69.85 9.59 -32.41
C THR A 190 71.18 8.88 -32.19
N THR A 191 71.21 7.87 -31.31
CA THR A 191 72.39 7.02 -31.08
C THR A 191 72.77 6.24 -32.35
N GLN A 192 71.79 5.69 -33.07
CA GLN A 192 72.02 5.00 -34.34
C GLN A 192 72.57 5.95 -35.41
N ALA A 193 72.04 7.18 -35.50
CA ALA A 193 72.57 8.19 -36.42
C ALA A 193 74.04 8.55 -36.10
N GLN A 194 74.38 8.67 -34.81
CA GLN A 194 75.75 8.89 -34.37
C GLN A 194 76.67 7.71 -34.73
N LEU A 195 76.24 6.47 -34.53
CA LEU A 195 77.01 5.27 -34.90
C LEU A 195 77.28 5.20 -36.41
N ILE A 196 76.27 5.45 -37.25
CA ILE A 196 76.44 5.52 -38.71
C ILE A 196 77.46 6.59 -39.10
N GLN A 197 77.45 7.72 -38.39
CA GLN A 197 78.41 8.80 -38.63
C GLN A 197 79.82 8.42 -38.17
N GLN A 198 79.98 7.70 -37.06
CA GLN A 198 81.27 7.15 -36.63
C GLN A 198 81.78 6.10 -37.61
N GLU A 199 80.92 5.21 -38.13
CA GLU A 199 81.28 4.22 -39.14
C GLU A 199 81.75 4.87 -40.46
N LYS A 200 81.17 6.00 -40.85
CA LYS A 200 81.59 6.75 -42.05
C LYS A 200 82.93 7.47 -41.92
N LEU A 201 83.38 7.74 -40.69
CA LEU A 201 84.62 8.46 -40.40
C LEU A 201 85.82 7.52 -40.17
N ALA A 202 85.54 6.22 -39.98
CA ALA A 202 86.53 5.15 -39.91
C ALA A 202 86.85 4.61 -41.32
#